data_AF-A0A2R4CGQ3-F1
#
_entry.id   AF-A0A2R4CGQ3-F1
#
_cell.length_a   1.000
_cell.length_b   1.000
_cell.length_c   1.000
_cell.angle_alpha   90.00
_cell.angle_beta   90.00
_cell.angle_gamma   90.00
#
_symmetry.space_group_name_H-M   'P 1'
#
loop_
_entity.id
_entity.type
_entity.pdbx_description
1 polymer ?
#
loop_
_entity_poly.entity_id
_entity_poly.type
_entity_poly.pdbx_seq_one_letter_code
_entity_poly.pdbx_strand_id
1 'polypeptide(L)'
;MDRLRSLPRRLAQRLPRWRSAPRRAAQAPAGGRTGAELAQAQLALDSHIDRKLEEVVADTELSAQAIVHHVRQLYDSAAAVMRYLDLSDQGSQQIGHDIHDSVRQLVEVRSFLETLPAKVERDQQAMQELTREITALNSQVEAVQSIAMQSHLLAINAAIEASRAGEAGRAFKVVAEEVRVLASNSHSAAQNIRTGLAQAREVVSTRLRASQDESAQQLATVASSRGAIGKLEDSFEDMTQYYKTRFTVLARHNEELTSGIADVLGQTQFQDVVRQLIERARATIDRRNVTVQQALALLPDSPAAAQHVQDMQALLDSFLAEEASHTHSARLDEAAQSDGPSIELF
;
A
#
# COMPACT_ATOMS: atom_id res chain seq x y z
N MET A 1 -23.37 16.27 4.54
CA MET A 1 -23.54 16.12 3.07
C MET A 1 -24.38 17.25 2.46
N ASP A 2 -25.65 17.46 2.82
CA ASP A 2 -26.50 18.50 2.18
C ASP A 2 -26.20 19.96 2.58
N ARG A 3 -25.73 20.22 3.80
CA ARG A 3 -25.43 21.59 4.25
C ARG A 3 -24.26 22.23 3.48
N LEU A 4 -23.23 21.43 3.14
CA LEU A 4 -22.03 21.89 2.41
C LEU A 4 -22.27 22.15 0.92
N ARG A 5 -23.14 21.34 0.26
CA ARG A 5 -23.54 21.59 -1.15
C ARG A 5 -24.40 22.84 -1.32
N SER A 6 -25.09 23.30 -0.27
CA SER A 6 -26.02 24.43 -0.32
C SER A 6 -25.40 25.80 -0.02
N LEU A 7 -24.20 25.83 0.58
CA LEU A 7 -23.52 27.06 1.01
C LEU A 7 -23.11 27.99 -0.15
N PRO A 8 -22.56 27.50 -1.29
CA PRO A 8 -22.21 28.38 -2.42
C PRO A 8 -23.44 29.05 -3.04
N ARG A 9 -24.57 28.33 -3.09
CA ARG A 9 -25.83 28.86 -3.63
C ARG A 9 -26.46 29.92 -2.73
N ARG A 10 -26.33 29.80 -1.41
CA ARG A 10 -26.85 30.80 -0.46
C ARG A 10 -26.00 32.08 -0.42
N LEU A 11 -24.69 31.98 -0.64
CA LEU A 11 -23.81 33.14 -0.84
C LEU A 11 -24.11 33.86 -2.16
N ALA A 12 -24.34 33.12 -3.25
CA ALA A 12 -24.67 33.72 -4.55
C ALA A 12 -26.09 34.33 -4.62
N GLN A 13 -27.05 33.85 -3.83
CA GLN A 13 -28.47 34.26 -3.91
C GLN A 13 -28.87 35.42 -2.98
N ARG A 14 -27.99 35.93 -2.11
CA ARG A 14 -28.29 37.06 -1.19
C ARG A 14 -27.64 38.39 -1.60
N LEU A 15 -27.41 38.60 -2.89
CA LEU A 15 -26.85 39.86 -3.39
C LEU A 15 -27.96 40.73 -4.00
N PRO A 16 -28.51 41.71 -3.26
CA PRO A 16 -29.12 42.85 -3.93
C PRO A 16 -28.02 43.55 -4.70
N ARG A 17 -28.11 43.58 -6.03
CA ARG A 17 -27.28 44.45 -6.87
C ARG A 17 -27.55 45.90 -6.46
N TRP A 18 -26.73 46.42 -5.55
CA TRP A 18 -26.78 47.82 -5.17
C TRP A 18 -26.22 48.61 -6.35
N ARG A 19 -27.12 49.12 -7.19
CA ARG A 19 -26.77 50.15 -8.17
C ARG A 19 -26.47 51.41 -7.37
N SER A 20 -25.24 51.89 -7.43
CA SER A 20 -24.90 53.24 -6.98
C SER A 20 -25.90 54.20 -7.62
N ALA A 21 -26.67 54.90 -6.78
CA ALA A 21 -27.53 55.96 -7.27
C ALA A 21 -26.61 57.02 -7.94
N PRO A 22 -26.97 57.55 -9.12
CA PRO A 22 -26.13 58.51 -9.81
C PRO A 22 -25.88 59.70 -8.88
N ARG A 23 -24.59 60.02 -8.67
CA ARG A 23 -24.13 61.20 -7.94
C ARG A 23 -24.81 62.43 -8.55
N ARG A 24 -25.87 62.93 -7.91
CA ARG A 24 -26.42 64.24 -8.25
C ARG A 24 -25.42 65.26 -7.76
N ALA A 25 -24.78 65.96 -8.69
CA ALA A 25 -24.05 67.18 -8.40
C ALA A 25 -25.01 68.13 -7.70
N ALA A 26 -24.85 68.33 -6.39
CA ALA A 26 -25.55 69.37 -5.67
C ALA A 26 -25.10 70.71 -6.28
N GLN A 27 -26.07 71.51 -6.74
CA GLN A 27 -25.80 72.86 -7.23
C GLN A 27 -25.14 73.67 -6.12
N ALA A 28 -24.04 74.34 -6.47
CA ALA A 28 -23.25 75.14 -5.53
C ALA A 28 -24.13 76.26 -4.93
N PRO A 29 -24.32 76.28 -3.60
CA PRO A 29 -24.93 77.42 -2.94
C PRO A 29 -23.95 78.61 -2.92
N ALA A 30 -24.48 79.82 -2.80
CA ALA A 30 -23.70 81.06 -2.74
C ALA A 30 -22.97 81.22 -1.39
N GLY A 31 -21.92 80.42 -1.18
CA GLY A 31 -21.02 80.45 -0.02
C GLY A 31 -19.70 81.16 -0.30
N GLY A 32 -18.92 81.43 0.76
CA GLY A 32 -17.57 82.01 0.67
C GLY A 32 -16.59 81.11 -0.10
N ARG A 33 -15.58 81.71 -0.74
CA ARG A 33 -14.58 81.00 -1.58
C ARG A 33 -13.85 79.90 -0.79
N THR A 34 -13.58 80.14 0.48
CA THR A 34 -12.86 79.22 1.36
C THR A 34 -13.70 77.99 1.76
N GLY A 35 -15.02 78.13 1.89
CA GLY A 35 -15.92 76.98 2.15
C GLY A 35 -15.98 76.00 0.98
N ALA A 36 -15.94 76.52 -0.25
CA ALA A 36 -15.86 75.71 -1.47
C ALA A 36 -14.51 74.98 -1.60
N GLU A 37 -13.40 75.67 -1.32
CA GLU A 37 -12.05 75.08 -1.32
C GLU A 37 -11.92 73.95 -0.27
N LEU A 38 -12.48 74.14 0.93
CA LEU A 38 -12.48 73.11 1.98
C LEU A 38 -13.32 71.89 1.59
N ALA A 39 -14.51 72.12 1.01
CA ALA A 39 -15.38 71.05 0.53
C ALA A 39 -14.68 70.22 -0.57
N GLN A 40 -13.93 70.87 -1.45
CA GLN A 40 -13.19 70.21 -2.51
C GLN A 40 -12.05 69.34 -1.96
N ALA A 41 -11.25 69.86 -1.03
CA ALA A 41 -10.16 69.11 -0.40
C ALA A 41 -10.66 67.87 0.35
N GLN A 42 -11.76 68.01 1.10
CA GLN A 42 -12.37 66.89 1.82
C GLN A 42 -12.92 65.82 0.87
N LEU A 43 -13.62 66.22 -0.19
CA LEU A 43 -14.14 65.28 -1.19
C LEU A 43 -13.03 64.53 -1.93
N ALA A 44 -11.90 65.19 -2.18
CA ALA A 44 -10.74 64.56 -2.77
C ALA A 44 -10.25 63.43 -1.86
N LEU A 45 -9.97 63.70 -0.58
CA LEU A 45 -9.54 62.69 0.39
C LEU A 45 -10.54 61.53 0.50
N ASP A 46 -11.83 61.83 0.64
CA ASP A 46 -12.85 60.79 0.75
C ASP A 46 -12.98 59.95 -0.52
N SER A 47 -12.80 60.53 -1.70
CA SER A 47 -12.78 59.78 -2.96
C SER A 47 -11.58 58.84 -3.07
N HIS A 48 -10.44 59.22 -2.48
CA HIS A 48 -9.26 58.37 -2.42
C HIS A 48 -9.45 57.22 -1.43
N ILE A 49 -10.00 57.48 -0.24
CA ILE A 49 -10.36 56.45 0.74
C ILE A 49 -11.40 55.49 0.16
N ASP A 50 -12.44 56.00 -0.51
CA ASP A 50 -13.49 55.17 -1.11
C ASP A 50 -12.93 54.21 -2.16
N ARG A 51 -12.05 54.71 -3.05
CA ARG A 51 -11.37 53.87 -4.06
C ARG A 51 -10.49 52.81 -3.41
N LYS A 52 -9.81 53.12 -2.31
CA LYS A 52 -8.98 52.14 -1.60
C LYS A 52 -9.80 51.07 -0.89
N LEU A 53 -10.93 51.46 -0.30
CA LEU A 53 -11.88 50.49 0.25
C LEU A 53 -12.50 49.61 -0.85
N GLU A 54 -12.72 50.14 -2.06
CA GLU A 54 -13.11 49.34 -3.24
C GLU A 54 -12.04 48.33 -3.64
N GLU A 55 -10.79 48.77 -3.76
CA GLU A 55 -9.64 47.90 -4.08
C GLU A 55 -9.51 46.78 -3.05
N VAL A 56 -9.54 47.09 -1.74
CA VAL A 56 -9.48 46.08 -0.67
C VAL A 56 -10.64 45.08 -0.74
N VAL A 57 -11.86 45.54 -1.02
CA VAL A 57 -13.02 44.64 -1.19
C VAL A 57 -12.82 43.71 -2.39
N ALA A 58 -12.35 44.24 -3.52
CA ALA A 58 -12.11 43.44 -4.72
C ALA A 58 -11.01 42.38 -4.48
N ASP A 59 -9.90 42.76 -3.86
CA ASP A 59 -8.77 41.85 -3.59
C ASP A 59 -9.15 40.75 -2.58
N THR A 60 -9.89 41.13 -1.53
CA THR A 60 -10.39 40.17 -0.54
C THR A 60 -11.45 39.24 -1.13
N GLU A 61 -12.30 39.71 -2.03
CA GLU A 61 -13.27 38.87 -2.75
C GLU A 61 -12.58 37.86 -3.67
N LEU A 62 -11.58 38.30 -4.46
CA LEU A 62 -10.79 37.40 -5.31
C LEU A 62 -10.06 36.34 -4.48
N SER A 63 -9.45 36.75 -3.37
CA SER A 63 -8.78 35.84 -2.44
C SER A 63 -9.74 34.81 -1.84
N ALA A 64 -10.94 35.24 -1.42
CA ALA A 64 -11.97 34.35 -0.91
C ALA A 64 -12.47 33.36 -1.97
N GLN A 65 -12.63 33.79 -3.22
CA GLN A 65 -13.00 32.91 -4.33
C GLN A 65 -11.92 31.85 -4.60
N ALA A 66 -10.64 32.24 -4.58
CA ALA A 66 -9.51 31.32 -4.72
C ALA A 66 -9.47 30.28 -3.58
N ILE A 67 -9.67 30.71 -2.33
CA ILE A 67 -9.76 29.80 -1.17
C ILE A 67 -10.89 28.79 -1.37
N VAL A 68 -12.09 29.24 -1.74
CA VAL A 68 -13.22 28.33 -1.98
C VAL A 68 -12.92 27.34 -3.10
N HIS A 69 -12.24 27.76 -4.16
CA HIS A 69 -11.82 26.88 -5.24
C HIS A 69 -10.88 25.77 -4.73
N HIS A 70 -9.82 26.13 -4.00
CA HIS A 70 -8.86 25.16 -3.46
C HIS A 70 -9.49 24.22 -2.42
N VAL A 71 -10.33 24.74 -1.54
CA VAL A 71 -11.10 23.94 -0.57
C VAL A 71 -11.96 22.90 -1.27
N ARG A 72 -12.58 23.25 -2.41
CA ARG A 72 -13.37 22.30 -3.19
C ARG A 72 -12.50 21.21 -3.80
N GLN A 73 -11.33 21.56 -4.34
CA GLN A 73 -10.37 20.59 -4.84
C GLN A 73 -9.92 19.63 -3.71
N LEU A 74 -9.59 20.16 -2.52
CA LEU A 74 -9.22 19.35 -1.36
C LEU A 74 -10.36 18.41 -0.93
N TYR A 75 -11.60 18.87 -0.98
CA TYR A 75 -12.77 18.03 -0.68
C TYR A 75 -12.92 16.88 -1.68
N ASP A 76 -12.77 17.17 -2.98
CA ASP A 76 -12.86 16.15 -4.03
C ASP A 76 -11.71 15.13 -3.89
N SER A 77 -10.51 15.58 -3.53
CA SER A 77 -9.37 14.73 -3.19
C SER A 77 -9.62 13.86 -1.95
N ALA A 78 -10.14 14.43 -0.85
CA ALA A 78 -10.49 13.67 0.35
C ALA A 78 -11.57 12.60 0.07
N ALA A 79 -12.55 12.92 -0.78
CA ALA A 79 -13.55 11.96 -1.22
C ALA A 79 -12.94 10.84 -2.10
N ALA A 80 -11.93 11.16 -2.91
CA ALA A 80 -11.19 10.15 -3.68
C ALA A 80 -10.38 9.22 -2.78
N VAL A 81 -9.71 9.77 -1.74
CA VAL A 81 -9.00 8.98 -0.72
C VAL A 81 -9.94 8.03 0.01
N MET A 82 -11.16 8.47 0.38
CA MET A 82 -12.15 7.57 1.00
C MET A 82 -12.56 6.40 0.11
N ARG A 83 -12.80 6.65 -1.18
CA ARG A 83 -13.13 5.57 -2.12
C ARG A 83 -11.96 4.59 -2.27
N TYR A 84 -10.74 5.12 -2.34
CA TYR A 84 -9.54 4.30 -2.39
C TYR A 84 -9.36 3.47 -1.12
N LEU A 85 -9.63 4.04 0.06
CA LEU A 85 -9.61 3.35 1.34
C LEU A 85 -10.60 2.19 1.39
N ASP A 86 -11.84 2.39 0.94
CA ASP A 86 -12.88 1.36 0.91
C ASP A 86 -12.51 0.18 -0.01
N LEU A 87 -12.06 0.49 -1.23
CA LEU A 87 -11.54 -0.51 -2.18
C LEU A 87 -10.33 -1.26 -1.60
N SER A 88 -9.45 -0.55 -0.90
CA SER A 88 -8.23 -1.15 -0.35
C SER A 88 -8.51 -1.98 0.91
N ASP A 89 -9.52 -1.62 1.71
CA ASP A 89 -9.99 -2.44 2.84
C ASP A 89 -10.57 -3.76 2.34
N GLN A 90 -11.40 -3.74 1.29
CA GLN A 90 -11.89 -4.96 0.62
C GLN A 90 -10.73 -5.81 0.09
N GLY A 91 -9.75 -5.19 -0.58
CA GLY A 91 -8.54 -5.88 -1.02
C GLY A 91 -7.73 -6.47 0.14
N SER A 92 -7.65 -5.78 1.28
CA SER A 92 -6.98 -6.27 2.49
C SER A 92 -7.69 -7.47 3.11
N GLN A 93 -9.02 -7.48 3.10
CA GLN A 93 -9.80 -8.63 3.56
C GLN A 93 -9.56 -9.86 2.67
N GLN A 94 -9.50 -9.66 1.35
CA GLN A 94 -9.16 -10.74 0.41
C GLN A 94 -7.74 -11.26 0.66
N ILE A 95 -6.75 -10.37 0.82
CA ILE A 95 -5.38 -10.77 1.17
C ILE A 95 -5.37 -11.55 2.49
N GLY A 96 -6.13 -11.13 3.50
CA GLY A 96 -6.26 -11.86 4.76
C GLY A 96 -6.82 -13.28 4.58
N HIS A 97 -7.79 -13.46 3.68
CA HIS A 97 -8.30 -14.78 3.32
C HIS A 97 -7.25 -15.64 2.60
N ASP A 98 -6.58 -15.09 1.59
CA ASP A 98 -5.56 -15.79 0.81
C ASP A 98 -4.37 -16.20 1.70
N ILE A 99 -4.00 -15.34 2.65
CA ILE A 99 -3.00 -15.61 3.69
C ILE A 99 -3.46 -16.77 4.57
N HIS A 100 -4.69 -16.75 5.06
CA HIS A 100 -5.20 -17.82 5.93
C HIS A 100 -5.21 -19.18 5.23
N ASP A 101 -5.60 -19.22 3.96
CA ASP A 101 -5.56 -20.44 3.15
C ASP A 101 -4.11 -20.89 2.88
N SER A 102 -3.20 -19.94 2.62
CA SER A 102 -1.76 -20.23 2.47
C SER A 102 -1.17 -20.81 3.75
N VAL A 103 -1.49 -20.25 4.91
CA VAL A 103 -1.07 -20.78 6.22
C VAL A 103 -1.60 -22.20 6.41
N ARG A 104 -2.86 -22.48 6.05
CA ARG A 104 -3.42 -23.85 6.11
C ARG A 104 -2.61 -24.83 5.25
N GLN A 105 -2.26 -24.46 4.01
CA GLN A 105 -1.41 -25.28 3.15
C GLN A 105 -0.01 -25.48 3.73
N LEU A 106 0.57 -24.43 4.32
CA LEU A 106 1.86 -24.52 5.01
C LEU A 106 1.82 -25.49 6.20
N VAL A 107 0.72 -25.53 6.95
CA VAL A 107 0.52 -26.51 8.02
C VAL A 107 0.51 -27.95 7.48
N GLU A 108 -0.15 -28.20 6.35
CA GLU A 108 -0.16 -29.52 5.70
C GLU A 108 1.25 -29.94 5.25
N VAL A 109 1.98 -29.03 4.58
CA VAL A 109 3.36 -29.27 4.16
C VAL A 109 4.25 -29.52 5.38
N ARG A 110 4.12 -28.74 6.45
CA ARG A 110 4.85 -28.96 7.71
C ARG A 110 4.57 -30.34 8.28
N SER A 111 3.31 -30.76 8.35
CA SER A 111 2.94 -32.09 8.84
C SER A 111 3.55 -33.20 7.98
N PHE A 112 3.51 -33.07 6.65
CA PHE A 112 4.16 -34.01 5.76
C PHE A 112 5.67 -34.11 6.03
N LEU A 113 6.35 -32.96 6.14
CA LEU A 113 7.79 -32.88 6.43
C LEU A 113 8.15 -33.47 7.80
N GLU A 114 7.28 -33.34 8.82
CA GLU A 114 7.48 -33.96 10.14
C GLU A 114 7.38 -35.50 10.09
N THR A 115 6.56 -36.05 9.19
CA THR A 115 6.42 -37.52 9.06
C THR A 115 7.46 -38.18 8.16
N LEU A 116 8.14 -37.40 7.31
CA LEU A 116 9.09 -37.91 6.32
C LEU A 116 10.29 -38.66 6.94
N PRO A 117 10.95 -38.18 8.01
CA PRO A 117 12.04 -38.91 8.66
C PRO A 117 11.64 -40.32 9.10
N ALA A 118 10.45 -40.46 9.69
CA ALA A 118 9.92 -41.74 10.15
C ALA A 118 9.53 -42.69 9.00
N LYS A 119 9.21 -42.17 7.80
CA LYS A 119 9.02 -43.00 6.60
C LYS A 119 10.36 -43.52 6.08
N VAL A 120 11.35 -42.62 5.96
CA VAL A 120 12.70 -42.97 5.53
C VAL A 120 13.31 -44.04 6.42
N GLU A 121 13.18 -43.92 7.75
CA GLU A 121 13.70 -44.91 8.69
C GLU A 121 13.06 -46.30 8.50
N ARG A 122 11.74 -46.34 8.27
CA ARG A 122 11.02 -47.59 7.99
C ARG A 122 11.46 -48.24 6.68
N ASP A 123 11.68 -47.46 5.62
CA ASP A 123 12.15 -47.99 4.34
C ASP A 123 13.57 -48.56 4.46
N GLN A 124 14.44 -47.90 5.24
CA GLN A 124 15.77 -48.42 5.55
C GLN A 124 15.73 -49.73 6.34
N GLN A 125 14.83 -49.84 7.33
CA GLN A 125 14.64 -51.08 8.10
C GLN A 125 14.15 -52.23 7.21
N ALA A 126 13.15 -51.99 6.34
CA ALA A 126 12.64 -52.99 5.42
C ALA A 126 13.72 -53.51 4.45
N MET A 127 14.58 -52.63 3.96
CA MET A 127 15.71 -53.01 3.09
C MET A 127 16.78 -53.83 3.83
N GLN A 128 17.03 -53.52 5.11
CA GLN A 128 17.92 -54.32 5.96
C GLN A 128 17.35 -55.71 6.22
N GLU A 129 16.05 -55.82 6.49
CA GLU A 129 15.35 -57.09 6.64
C GLU A 129 15.43 -57.94 5.37
N LEU A 130 15.15 -57.34 4.21
CA LEU A 130 15.29 -58.01 2.91
C LEU A 130 16.71 -58.53 2.68
N THR A 131 17.74 -57.77 3.07
CA THR A 131 19.14 -58.21 2.98
C THR A 131 19.41 -59.44 3.85
N ARG A 132 18.81 -59.51 5.06
CA ARG A 132 18.92 -60.66 5.95
C ARG A 132 18.21 -61.88 5.36
N GLU A 133 17.02 -61.70 4.79
CA GLU A 133 16.28 -62.79 4.13
C GLU A 133 17.03 -63.38 2.94
N ILE A 134 17.60 -62.54 2.06
CA ILE A 134 18.44 -63.00 0.94
C ILE A 134 19.65 -63.80 1.46
N THR A 135 20.25 -63.36 2.56
CA THR A 135 21.38 -64.07 3.19
C THR A 135 20.96 -65.43 3.75
N ALA A 136 19.78 -65.51 4.38
CA ALA A 136 19.22 -66.76 4.86
C ALA A 136 18.92 -67.74 3.69
N LEU A 137 18.35 -67.25 2.59
CA LEU A 137 18.08 -68.06 1.39
C LEU A 137 19.37 -68.64 0.78
N ASN A 138 20.48 -67.90 0.78
CA ASN A 138 21.77 -68.44 0.31
C ASN A 138 22.20 -69.69 1.08
N SER A 139 22.03 -69.71 2.41
CA SER A 139 22.36 -70.89 3.23
C SER A 139 21.49 -72.11 2.89
N GLN A 140 20.22 -71.90 2.54
CA GLN A 140 19.32 -72.96 2.11
C GLN A 140 19.71 -73.50 0.73
N VAL A 141 20.09 -72.63 -0.19
CA VAL A 141 20.56 -73.01 -1.53
C VAL A 141 21.86 -73.82 -1.45
N GLU A 142 22.79 -73.45 -0.56
CA GLU A 142 24.00 -74.24 -0.28
C GLU A 142 23.67 -75.65 0.23
N ALA A 143 22.68 -75.77 1.12
CA ALA A 143 22.21 -77.08 1.60
C ALA A 143 21.62 -77.93 0.45
N VAL A 144 20.79 -77.34 -0.41
CA VAL A 144 20.25 -78.03 -1.61
C VAL A 144 21.38 -78.46 -2.56
N GLN A 145 22.37 -77.60 -2.78
CA GLN A 145 23.52 -77.90 -3.63
C GLN A 145 24.35 -79.08 -3.07
N SER A 146 24.51 -79.13 -1.73
CA SER A 146 25.16 -80.25 -1.02
C SER A 146 24.36 -81.55 -1.15
N ILE A 147 23.04 -81.52 -0.95
CA ILE A 147 22.16 -82.69 -1.12
C ILE A 147 22.21 -83.20 -2.57
N ALA A 148 22.19 -82.30 -3.56
CA ALA A 148 22.30 -82.65 -4.96
C ALA A 148 23.65 -83.33 -5.26
N MET A 149 24.75 -82.83 -4.70
CA MET A 149 26.08 -83.45 -4.84
C MET A 149 26.13 -84.84 -4.20
N GLN A 150 25.60 -84.99 -2.97
CA GLN A 150 25.53 -86.29 -2.29
C GLN A 150 24.69 -87.29 -3.07
N SER A 151 23.54 -86.86 -3.59
CA SER A 151 22.65 -87.69 -4.42
C SER A 151 23.33 -88.11 -5.72
N HIS A 152 24.12 -87.22 -6.33
CA HIS A 152 24.91 -87.52 -7.52
C HIS A 152 25.97 -88.60 -7.26
N LEU A 153 26.67 -88.50 -6.13
CA LEU A 153 27.64 -89.53 -5.70
C LEU A 153 26.96 -90.86 -5.37
N LEU A 154 25.80 -90.83 -4.69
CA LEU A 154 25.00 -92.02 -4.40
C LEU A 154 24.56 -92.73 -5.69
N ALA A 155 24.11 -91.96 -6.67
CA ALA A 155 23.66 -92.45 -7.97
C ALA A 155 24.79 -93.10 -8.76
N ILE A 156 26.00 -92.53 -8.73
CA ILE A 156 27.19 -93.13 -9.33
C ILE A 156 27.50 -94.47 -8.65
N ASN A 157 27.51 -94.52 -7.31
CA ASN A 157 27.76 -95.76 -6.58
C ASN A 157 26.71 -96.83 -6.90
N ALA A 158 25.44 -96.45 -7.01
CA ALA A 158 24.35 -97.34 -7.40
C ALA A 158 24.48 -97.84 -8.85
N ALA A 159 24.90 -96.99 -9.80
CA ALA A 159 25.11 -97.36 -11.19
C ALA A 159 26.29 -98.33 -11.37
N ILE A 160 27.35 -98.17 -10.57
CA ILE A 160 28.49 -99.09 -10.51
C ILE A 160 28.01 -100.45 -10.00
N GLU A 161 27.30 -100.51 -8.87
CA GLU A 161 26.86 -101.78 -8.28
C GLU A 161 25.82 -102.48 -9.16
N ALA A 162 24.93 -101.73 -9.80
CA ALA A 162 23.99 -102.24 -10.80
C ALA A 162 24.70 -102.83 -12.02
N SER A 163 25.84 -102.25 -12.44
CA SER A 163 26.66 -102.82 -13.52
C SER A 163 27.41 -104.09 -13.07
N ARG A 164 27.76 -104.17 -11.78
CA ARG A 164 28.42 -105.34 -11.18
C ARG A 164 27.49 -106.54 -11.03
N ALA A 165 26.19 -106.31 -10.83
CA ALA A 165 25.17 -107.34 -10.73
C ALA A 165 24.73 -107.96 -12.09
N GLY A 166 25.29 -107.52 -13.22
CA GLY A 166 25.01 -108.09 -14.54
C GLY A 166 23.56 -107.90 -14.99
N GLU A 167 22.90 -108.95 -15.47
CA GLU A 167 21.50 -108.87 -15.93
C GLU A 167 20.50 -108.52 -14.81
N ALA A 168 20.76 -108.95 -13.58
CA ALA A 168 19.88 -108.68 -12.44
C ALA A 168 19.83 -107.19 -12.05
N GLY A 169 20.90 -106.42 -12.35
CA GLY A 169 21.00 -104.99 -12.03
C GLY A 169 20.47 -104.06 -13.12
N ARG A 170 19.98 -104.59 -14.25
CA ARG A 170 19.68 -103.79 -15.45
C ARG A 170 18.60 -102.72 -15.23
N ALA A 171 17.55 -103.03 -14.46
CA ALA A 171 16.52 -102.07 -14.07
C ALA A 171 17.03 -101.02 -13.06
N PHE A 172 17.85 -101.45 -12.09
CA PHE A 172 18.49 -100.54 -11.12
C PHE A 172 19.46 -99.56 -11.78
N LYS A 173 20.15 -99.98 -12.85
CA LYS A 173 21.04 -99.11 -13.62
C LYS A 173 20.30 -97.94 -14.27
N VAL A 174 19.09 -98.18 -14.79
CA VAL A 174 18.25 -97.11 -15.38
C VAL A 174 17.81 -96.12 -14.31
N VAL A 175 17.35 -96.62 -13.14
CA VAL A 175 16.97 -95.75 -12.02
C VAL A 175 18.17 -94.95 -11.50
N ALA A 176 19.34 -95.57 -11.36
CA ALA A 176 20.55 -94.88 -10.90
C ALA A 176 20.98 -93.77 -11.88
N GLU A 177 20.89 -94.00 -13.19
CA GLU A 177 21.18 -92.96 -14.19
C GLU A 177 20.16 -91.82 -14.13
N GLU A 178 18.88 -92.11 -13.96
CA GLU A 178 17.84 -91.08 -13.82
C GLU A 178 18.06 -90.22 -12.56
N VAL A 179 18.39 -90.85 -11.42
CA VAL A 179 18.74 -90.13 -10.18
C VAL A 179 20.01 -89.28 -10.37
N ARG A 180 20.99 -89.76 -11.14
CA ARG A 180 22.21 -89.01 -11.46
C ARG A 180 21.90 -87.74 -12.26
N VAL A 181 21.00 -87.84 -13.25
CA VAL A 181 20.52 -86.72 -14.06
C VAL A 181 19.71 -85.74 -13.21
N LEU A 182 18.77 -86.21 -12.38
CA LEU A 182 18.00 -85.37 -11.44
C LEU A 182 18.91 -84.62 -10.47
N ALA A 183 19.93 -85.29 -9.92
CA ALA A 183 20.89 -84.68 -9.02
C ALA A 183 21.72 -83.60 -9.72
N SER A 184 22.16 -83.85 -10.97
CA SER A 184 22.87 -82.86 -11.79
C SER A 184 21.99 -81.65 -12.10
N ASN A 185 20.73 -81.86 -12.49
CA ASN A 185 19.77 -80.80 -12.76
C ASN A 185 19.48 -79.98 -11.50
N SER A 186 19.33 -80.63 -10.34
CA SER A 186 19.15 -79.98 -9.04
C SER A 186 20.36 -79.12 -8.66
N HIS A 187 21.58 -79.60 -8.92
CA HIS A 187 22.81 -78.83 -8.68
C HIS A 187 22.87 -77.58 -9.57
N SER A 188 22.55 -77.72 -10.86
CA SER A 188 22.53 -76.60 -11.80
C SER A 188 21.45 -75.57 -11.42
N ALA A 189 20.25 -76.02 -11.05
CA ALA A 189 19.19 -75.15 -10.56
C ALA A 189 19.61 -74.37 -9.30
N ALA A 190 20.24 -75.05 -8.32
CA ALA A 190 20.76 -74.40 -7.13
C ALA A 190 21.83 -73.34 -7.45
N GLN A 191 22.75 -73.62 -8.40
CA GLN A 191 23.72 -72.62 -8.84
C GLN A 191 23.07 -71.39 -9.49
N ASN A 192 22.03 -71.59 -10.30
CA ASN A 192 21.29 -70.49 -10.92
C ASN A 192 20.58 -69.63 -9.86
N ILE A 193 19.92 -70.26 -8.87
CA ILE A 193 19.28 -69.55 -7.76
C ILE A 193 20.32 -68.76 -6.96
N ARG A 194 21.49 -69.36 -6.64
CA ARG A 194 22.58 -68.67 -5.94
C ARG A 194 23.05 -67.42 -6.69
N THR A 195 23.15 -67.51 -8.01
CA THR A 195 23.53 -66.37 -8.87
C THR A 195 22.47 -65.28 -8.83
N GLY A 196 21.18 -65.65 -8.90
CA GLY A 196 20.07 -64.71 -8.75
C GLY A 196 20.03 -64.03 -7.38
N LEU A 197 20.27 -64.77 -6.29
CA LEU A 197 20.36 -64.22 -4.93
C LEU A 197 21.56 -63.27 -4.77
N ALA A 198 22.70 -63.57 -5.39
CA ALA A 198 23.86 -62.67 -5.39
C ALA A 198 23.55 -61.36 -6.12
N GLN A 199 22.88 -61.43 -7.27
CA GLN A 199 22.43 -60.24 -8.01
C GLN A 199 21.40 -59.43 -7.20
N ALA A 200 20.42 -60.10 -6.58
CA ALA A 200 19.42 -59.44 -5.74
C ALA A 200 20.07 -58.72 -4.55
N ARG A 201 21.04 -59.37 -3.89
CA ARG A 201 21.81 -58.76 -2.79
C ARG A 201 22.56 -57.52 -3.24
N GLU A 202 23.22 -57.56 -4.39
CA GLU A 202 23.94 -56.42 -4.93
C GLU A 202 22.97 -55.25 -5.16
N VAL A 203 21.86 -55.50 -5.87
CA VAL A 203 20.82 -54.49 -6.15
C VAL A 203 20.29 -53.86 -4.86
N VAL A 204 19.95 -54.66 -3.85
CA VAL A 204 19.46 -54.15 -2.56
C VAL A 204 20.54 -53.33 -1.85
N SER A 205 21.81 -53.77 -1.88
CA SER A 205 22.90 -53.03 -1.24
C SER A 205 23.19 -51.69 -1.92
N THR A 206 23.15 -51.64 -3.26
CA THR A 206 23.30 -50.40 -4.03
C THR A 206 22.14 -49.45 -3.73
N ARG A 207 20.90 -49.97 -3.71
CA ARG A 207 19.69 -49.20 -3.37
C ARG A 207 19.74 -48.66 -1.94
N LEU A 208 20.24 -49.44 -0.98
CA LEU A 208 20.36 -49.01 0.42
C LEU A 208 21.35 -47.86 0.56
N ARG A 209 22.53 -47.95 -0.08
CA ARG A 209 23.53 -46.86 -0.07
C ARG A 209 22.97 -45.59 -0.72
N ALA A 210 22.38 -45.71 -1.90
CA ALA A 210 21.77 -44.58 -2.60
C ALA A 210 20.65 -43.94 -1.74
N SER A 211 19.82 -44.78 -1.11
CA SER A 211 18.77 -44.32 -0.19
C SER A 211 19.34 -43.59 1.02
N GLN A 212 20.45 -44.04 1.61
CA GLN A 212 21.08 -43.35 2.75
C GLN A 212 21.60 -41.96 2.37
N ASP A 213 22.28 -41.84 1.24
CA ASP A 213 22.79 -40.55 0.75
C ASP A 213 21.63 -39.59 0.42
N GLU A 214 20.60 -40.09 -0.27
CA GLU A 214 19.41 -39.32 -0.61
C GLU A 214 18.63 -38.89 0.64
N SER A 215 18.55 -39.77 1.65
CA SER A 215 17.88 -39.49 2.93
C SER A 215 18.55 -38.35 3.68
N ALA A 216 19.89 -38.33 3.75
CA ALA A 216 20.62 -37.24 4.41
C ALA A 216 20.32 -35.90 3.75
N GLN A 217 20.28 -35.86 2.41
CA GLN A 217 19.93 -34.68 1.66
C GLN A 217 18.47 -34.26 1.85
N GLN A 218 17.53 -35.21 1.80
CA GLN A 218 16.11 -34.97 2.06
C GLN A 218 15.87 -34.40 3.46
N LEU A 219 16.54 -34.92 4.49
CA LEU A 219 16.44 -34.42 5.86
C LEU A 219 17.01 -33.00 6.02
N ALA A 220 18.11 -32.68 5.33
CA ALA A 220 18.64 -31.32 5.30
C ALA A 220 17.66 -30.35 4.61
N THR A 221 17.04 -30.77 3.51
CA THR A 221 15.98 -29.99 2.85
C THR A 221 14.75 -29.81 3.75
N VAL A 222 14.32 -30.85 4.46
CA VAL A 222 13.22 -30.76 5.45
C VAL A 222 13.51 -29.69 6.50
N ALA A 223 14.73 -29.67 7.06
CA ALA A 223 15.11 -28.70 8.08
C ALA A 223 15.10 -27.26 7.54
N SER A 224 15.63 -27.03 6.33
CA SER A 224 15.62 -25.69 5.72
C SER A 224 14.21 -25.26 5.33
N SER A 225 13.39 -26.15 4.77
CA SER A 225 11.99 -25.91 4.44
C SER A 225 11.17 -25.56 5.68
N ARG A 226 11.37 -26.26 6.80
CA ARG A 226 10.69 -25.94 8.08
C ARG A 226 11.01 -24.52 8.54
N GLY A 227 12.28 -24.11 8.45
CA GLY A 227 12.69 -22.74 8.79
C GLY A 227 12.11 -21.68 7.85
N ALA A 228 12.02 -21.98 6.56
CA ALA A 228 11.39 -21.09 5.57
C ALA A 228 9.88 -20.94 5.79
N ILE A 229 9.19 -22.04 6.11
CA ILE A 229 7.76 -22.04 6.42
C ILE A 229 7.47 -21.16 7.65
N GLY A 230 8.24 -21.30 8.73
CA GLY A 230 8.04 -20.45 9.93
C GLY A 230 8.21 -18.96 9.62
N LYS A 231 9.23 -18.58 8.83
CA LYS A 231 9.42 -17.19 8.41
C LYS A 231 8.28 -16.67 7.53
N LEU A 232 7.68 -17.53 6.71
CA LEU A 232 6.51 -17.18 5.89
C LEU A 232 5.28 -16.95 6.77
N GLU A 233 5.04 -17.80 7.78
CA GLU A 233 3.97 -17.63 8.76
C GLU A 233 4.10 -16.27 9.49
N ASP A 234 5.30 -15.94 9.99
CA ASP A 234 5.57 -14.66 10.64
C ASP A 234 5.34 -13.47 9.69
N SER A 235 5.87 -13.55 8.46
CA SER A 235 5.71 -12.49 7.45
C SER A 235 4.26 -12.24 7.07
N PHE A 236 3.42 -13.28 7.08
CA PHE A 236 2.01 -13.16 6.75
C PHE A 236 1.20 -12.50 7.87
N GLU A 237 1.50 -12.81 9.12
CA GLU A 237 0.92 -12.11 10.27
C GLU A 237 1.31 -10.62 10.26
N ASP A 238 2.60 -10.34 10.06
CA ASP A 238 3.12 -8.96 9.96
C ASP A 238 2.44 -8.17 8.84
N MET A 239 2.25 -8.79 7.66
CA MET A 239 1.57 -8.16 6.53
C MET A 239 0.11 -7.81 6.86
N THR A 240 -0.60 -8.72 7.54
CA THR A 240 -2.00 -8.50 7.94
C THR A 240 -2.12 -7.34 8.93
N GLN A 241 -1.24 -7.28 9.93
CA GLN A 241 -1.21 -6.18 10.90
C GLN A 241 -0.80 -4.85 10.27
N TYR A 242 0.16 -4.89 9.34
CA TYR A 242 0.65 -3.72 8.63
C TYR A 242 -0.47 -3.02 7.86
N TYR A 243 -1.22 -3.76 7.03
CA TYR A 243 -2.33 -3.19 6.26
C TYR A 243 -3.43 -2.65 7.16
N LYS A 244 -3.85 -3.43 8.18
CA LYS A 244 -4.88 -3.01 9.14
C LYS A 244 -4.53 -1.68 9.83
N THR A 245 -3.29 -1.54 10.27
CA THR A 245 -2.80 -0.32 10.93
C THR A 245 -2.78 0.86 9.96
N ARG A 246 -2.27 0.65 8.74
CA ARG A 246 -2.17 1.70 7.72
C ARG A 246 -3.54 2.24 7.31
N PHE A 247 -4.55 1.38 7.14
CA PHE A 247 -5.91 1.83 6.82
C PHE A 247 -6.53 2.63 7.96
N THR A 248 -6.35 2.18 9.21
CA THR A 248 -6.86 2.90 10.39
C THR A 248 -6.26 4.31 10.49
N VAL A 249 -4.94 4.44 10.31
CA VAL A 249 -4.26 5.75 10.36
C VAL A 249 -4.69 6.65 9.20
N LEU A 250 -4.78 6.12 7.99
CA LEU A 250 -5.14 6.89 6.81
C LEU A 250 -6.61 7.35 6.85
N ALA A 251 -7.52 6.52 7.37
CA ALA A 251 -8.90 6.90 7.63
C ALA A 251 -8.98 8.09 8.61
N ARG A 252 -8.23 8.03 9.72
CA ARG A 252 -8.15 9.12 10.70
C ARG A 252 -7.64 10.43 10.07
N HIS A 253 -6.56 10.37 9.30
CA HIS A 253 -6.04 11.57 8.62
C HIS A 253 -7.03 12.15 7.61
N ASN A 254 -7.82 11.30 6.95
CA ASN A 254 -8.83 11.79 6.02
C ASN A 254 -10.03 12.43 6.75
N GLU A 255 -10.41 11.94 7.93
CA GLU A 255 -11.38 12.60 8.81
C GLU A 255 -10.86 13.97 9.29
N GLU A 256 -9.61 14.03 9.76
CA GLU A 256 -8.94 15.27 10.15
C GLU A 256 -8.91 16.29 8.99
N LEU A 257 -8.56 15.84 7.78
CA LEU A 257 -8.58 16.67 6.57
C LEU A 257 -10.00 17.21 6.28
N THR A 258 -11.01 16.34 6.36
CA THR A 258 -12.41 16.73 6.12
C THR A 258 -12.89 17.75 7.15
N SER A 259 -12.47 17.62 8.41
CA SER A 259 -12.75 18.60 9.46
C SER A 259 -12.06 19.94 9.17
N GLY A 260 -10.77 19.93 8.81
CA GLY A 260 -10.03 21.15 8.48
C GLY A 260 -10.63 21.91 7.28
N ILE A 261 -11.12 21.19 6.26
CA ILE A 261 -11.85 21.77 5.13
C ILE A 261 -13.12 22.49 5.62
N ALA A 262 -13.86 21.91 6.56
CA ALA A 262 -15.06 22.52 7.12
C ALA A 262 -14.72 23.80 7.91
N ASP A 263 -13.61 23.81 8.64
CA ASP A 263 -13.15 24.98 9.40
C ASP A 263 -12.75 26.14 8.49
N VAL A 264 -11.99 25.88 7.41
CA VAL A 264 -11.62 26.91 6.42
C VAL A 264 -12.86 27.51 5.73
N LEU A 265 -13.86 26.68 5.41
CA LEU A 265 -15.15 27.15 4.90
C LEU A 265 -15.87 28.06 5.89
N GLY A 266 -15.81 27.72 7.19
CA GLY A 266 -16.32 28.57 8.27
C GLY A 266 -15.62 29.92 8.30
N GLN A 267 -14.29 29.94 8.24
CA GLN A 267 -13.49 31.17 8.24
C GLN A 267 -13.74 32.05 7.01
N THR A 268 -14.05 31.45 5.85
CA THR A 268 -14.41 32.22 4.65
C THR A 268 -15.70 33.04 4.84
N GLN A 269 -16.59 32.67 5.76
CA GLN A 269 -17.78 33.49 6.07
C GLN A 269 -17.41 34.83 6.72
N PHE A 270 -16.27 34.91 7.42
CA PHE A 270 -15.78 36.16 7.98
C PHE A 270 -15.45 37.18 6.89
N GLN A 271 -14.97 36.74 5.72
CA GLN A 271 -14.72 37.62 4.57
C GLN A 271 -16.01 38.31 4.09
N ASP A 272 -17.14 37.61 4.06
CA ASP A 272 -18.44 38.23 3.69
C ASP A 272 -18.88 39.27 4.74
N VAL A 273 -18.60 39.02 6.03
CA VAL A 273 -18.88 39.98 7.10
C VAL A 273 -18.02 41.25 6.94
N VAL A 274 -16.72 41.10 6.65
CA VAL A 274 -15.79 42.22 6.41
C VAL A 274 -16.23 43.02 5.19
N ARG A 275 -16.56 42.37 4.08
CA ARG A 275 -17.10 43.02 2.88
C ARG A 275 -18.33 43.87 3.20
N GLN A 276 -19.32 43.30 3.90
CA GLN A 276 -20.53 44.02 4.29
C GLN A 276 -20.25 45.18 5.26
N LEU A 277 -19.25 45.08 6.13
CA LEU A 277 -18.84 46.18 7.01
C LEU A 277 -18.23 47.33 6.20
N ILE A 278 -17.34 47.03 5.26
CA ILE A 278 -16.72 48.04 4.38
C ILE A 278 -17.79 48.72 3.52
N GLU A 279 -18.70 47.95 2.89
CA GLU A 279 -19.80 48.52 2.10
C GLU A 279 -20.68 49.48 2.91
N ARG A 280 -20.98 49.14 4.17
CA ARG A 280 -21.73 50.02 5.08
C ARG A 280 -20.95 51.26 5.47
N ALA A 281 -19.64 51.13 5.72
CA ALA A 281 -18.77 52.26 6.03
C ALA A 281 -18.72 53.25 4.86
N ARG A 282 -18.51 52.75 3.63
CA ARG A 282 -18.52 53.55 2.40
C ARG A 282 -19.84 54.30 2.21
N ALA A 283 -20.98 53.61 2.33
CA ALA A 283 -22.29 54.25 2.23
C ALA A 283 -22.52 55.35 3.30
N THR A 284 -21.91 55.20 4.48
CA THR A 284 -21.97 56.19 5.55
C THR A 284 -21.07 57.39 5.27
N ILE A 285 -19.86 57.16 4.75
CA ILE A 285 -18.94 58.22 4.27
C ILE A 285 -19.63 59.06 3.20
N ASP A 286 -20.29 58.43 2.22
CA ASP A 286 -21.03 59.15 1.17
C ASP A 286 -22.12 60.06 1.74
N ARG A 287 -22.94 59.56 2.69
CA ARG A 287 -23.98 60.36 3.35
C ARG A 287 -23.41 61.50 4.19
N ARG A 288 -22.30 61.25 4.89
CA ARG A 288 -21.57 62.27 5.65
C ARG A 288 -21.07 63.36 4.71
N ASN A 289 -20.53 63.00 3.55
CA ASN A 289 -19.98 63.96 2.58
C ASN A 289 -21.04 64.94 2.07
N VAL A 290 -22.26 64.46 1.79
CA VAL A 290 -23.38 65.34 1.43
C VAL A 290 -23.72 66.32 2.56
N THR A 291 -23.76 65.85 3.80
CA THR A 291 -24.10 66.69 4.97
C THR A 291 -23.01 67.72 5.24
N VAL A 292 -21.75 67.33 5.15
CA VAL A 292 -20.61 68.23 5.37
C VAL A 292 -20.52 69.27 4.26
N GLN A 293 -20.71 68.89 2.99
CA GLN A 293 -20.79 69.85 1.89
C GLN A 293 -21.86 70.93 2.13
N GLN A 294 -23.05 70.54 2.61
CA GLN A 294 -24.14 71.47 2.93
C GLN A 294 -23.77 72.41 4.08
N ALA A 295 -23.02 71.94 5.08
CA ALA A 295 -22.55 72.78 6.18
C ALA A 295 -21.43 73.74 5.74
N LEU A 296 -20.46 73.24 4.95
CA LEU A 296 -19.31 74.03 4.46
C LEU A 296 -19.75 75.15 3.50
N ALA A 297 -20.82 74.92 2.76
CA ALA A 297 -21.48 75.91 1.92
C ALA A 297 -21.94 77.19 2.65
N LEU A 298 -22.16 77.11 3.96
CA LEU A 298 -22.64 78.23 4.79
C LEU A 298 -21.50 78.96 5.52
N LEU A 299 -20.25 78.53 5.36
CA LEU A 299 -19.10 79.13 6.04
C LEU A 299 -18.70 80.48 5.41
N PRO A 300 -18.48 81.52 6.24
CA PRO A 300 -17.90 82.78 5.78
C PRO A 300 -16.39 82.66 5.56
N ASP A 301 -15.85 83.47 4.64
CA ASP A 301 -14.41 83.56 4.41
C ASP A 301 -13.72 84.14 5.65
N SER A 302 -12.82 83.36 6.26
CA SER A 302 -12.04 83.77 7.43
C SER A 302 -10.61 83.21 7.37
N PRO A 303 -9.63 83.86 8.00
CA PRO A 303 -8.26 83.33 8.10
C PRO A 303 -8.20 81.94 8.73
N ALA A 304 -9.07 81.65 9.71
CA ALA A 304 -9.18 80.34 10.34
C ALA A 304 -9.68 79.27 9.35
N ALA A 305 -10.68 79.60 8.51
CA ALA A 305 -11.17 78.69 7.48
C ALA A 305 -10.09 78.41 6.42
N ALA A 306 -9.26 79.39 6.07
CA ALA A 306 -8.15 79.22 5.12
C ALA A 306 -7.06 78.28 5.66
N GLN A 307 -6.79 78.33 6.98
CA GLN A 307 -5.89 77.38 7.63
C GLN A 307 -6.42 75.94 7.56
N HIS A 308 -7.72 75.73 7.81
CA HIS A 308 -8.33 74.39 7.73
C HIS A 308 -8.27 73.80 6.30
N VAL A 309 -8.32 74.63 5.26
CA VAL A 309 -8.10 74.19 3.88
C VAL A 309 -6.67 73.66 3.70
N GLN A 310 -5.68 74.38 4.20
CA GLN A 310 -4.27 73.96 4.14
C GLN A 310 -4.02 72.67 4.93
N ASP A 311 -4.59 72.56 6.13
CA ASP A 311 -4.45 71.35 6.95
C ASP A 311 -5.08 70.13 6.27
N MET A 312 -6.26 70.29 5.63
CA MET A 312 -6.91 69.21 4.89
C MET A 312 -6.13 68.80 3.64
N GLN A 313 -5.51 69.77 2.94
CA GLN A 313 -4.62 69.49 1.80
C GLN A 313 -3.37 68.73 2.25
N ALA A 314 -2.75 69.12 3.37
CA ALA A 314 -1.61 68.42 3.94
C ALA A 314 -1.96 66.97 4.34
N LEU A 315 -3.15 66.73 4.89
CA LEU A 315 -3.65 65.38 5.18
C LEU A 315 -3.83 64.53 3.91
N LEU A 316 -4.38 65.12 2.84
CA LEU A 316 -4.51 64.44 1.55
C LEU A 316 -3.14 64.07 0.98
N ASP A 317 -2.19 65.02 0.97
CA ASP A 317 -0.85 64.78 0.46
C ASP A 317 -0.12 63.69 1.26
N SER A 318 -0.26 63.70 2.59
CA SER A 318 0.28 62.64 3.47
C SER A 318 -0.31 61.28 3.13
N PHE A 319 -1.63 61.17 2.99
CA PHE A 319 -2.31 59.93 2.64
C PHE A 319 -1.83 59.39 1.27
N LEU A 320 -1.71 60.26 0.27
CA LEU A 320 -1.24 59.86 -1.07
C LEU A 320 0.22 59.39 -1.05
N ALA A 321 1.07 60.03 -0.25
CA ALA A 321 2.47 59.64 -0.10
C ALA A 321 2.60 58.26 0.56
N GLU A 322 1.82 57.99 1.61
CA GLU A 322 1.77 56.67 2.26
C GLU A 322 1.30 55.57 1.29
N GLU A 323 0.23 55.81 0.55
CA GLU A 323 -0.29 54.85 -0.45
C GLU A 323 0.71 54.55 -1.58
N ALA A 324 1.41 55.57 -2.07
CA ALA A 324 2.45 55.42 -3.10
C ALA A 324 3.64 54.59 -2.60
N SER A 325 4.02 54.74 -1.33
CA SER A 325 5.07 53.94 -0.70
C SER A 325 4.66 52.47 -0.58
N HIS A 326 3.43 52.20 -0.14
CA HIS A 326 2.91 50.84 -0.01
C HIS A 326 2.79 50.10 -1.36
N THR A 327 2.32 50.78 -2.41
CA THR A 327 2.25 50.17 -3.75
C THR A 327 3.61 49.91 -4.38
N HIS A 328 4.63 50.72 -4.08
CA HIS A 328 6.00 50.48 -4.53
C HIS A 328 6.63 49.28 -3.80
N SER A 329 6.44 49.18 -2.48
CA SER A 329 6.91 48.04 -1.68
C SER A 329 6.28 46.72 -2.13
N ALA A 330 4.96 46.69 -2.34
CA ALA A 330 4.25 45.48 -2.76
C ALA A 330 4.72 44.96 -4.13
N ARG A 331 5.03 45.87 -5.07
CA ARG A 331 5.54 45.51 -6.40
C ARG A 331 6.97 44.95 -6.38
N LEU A 332 7.80 45.39 -5.44
CA LEU A 332 9.14 44.85 -5.25
C LEU A 332 9.10 43.44 -4.66
N ASP A 333 8.16 43.17 -3.74
CA ASP A 333 7.96 41.84 -3.16
C ASP A 333 7.38 40.83 -4.18
N GLU A 334 6.44 41.25 -5.04
CA GLU A 334 5.95 40.40 -6.15
C GLU A 334 7.04 40.06 -7.17
N ALA A 335 7.91 41.04 -7.51
CA ALA A 335 9.02 40.81 -8.42
C ALA A 335 10.08 39.86 -7.82
N ALA A 336 10.34 39.95 -6.51
CA ALA A 336 11.27 39.07 -5.81
C ALA A 336 10.73 37.63 -5.64
N GLN A 337 9.41 37.45 -5.51
CA GLN A 337 8.79 36.11 -5.44
C GLN A 337 8.72 35.40 -6.79
N SER A 338 8.72 36.13 -7.91
CA SER A 338 8.79 35.51 -9.25
C SER A 338 10.19 35.01 -9.65
N ASP A 339 11.23 35.41 -8.92
CA ASP A 339 12.65 35.07 -9.20
C ASP A 339 13.27 34.17 -8.11
N GLY A 340 12.43 33.49 -7.32
CA GLY A 340 12.87 32.46 -6.37
C GLY A 340 13.40 31.21 -7.10
N PRO A 341 14.45 30.54 -6.59
CA PRO A 341 15.16 29.51 -7.34
C PRO A 341 14.25 28.33 -7.66
N SER A 342 14.27 27.88 -8.92
CA SER A 342 13.69 26.63 -9.37
C SER A 342 14.16 25.50 -8.45
N ILE A 343 13.23 24.88 -7.72
CA ILE A 343 13.50 23.64 -6.99
C ILE A 343 13.76 22.58 -8.05
N GLU A 344 15.03 22.27 -8.30
CA GLU A 344 15.44 21.06 -8.99
C GLU A 344 15.05 19.86 -8.11
N LEU A 345 14.01 19.14 -8.54
CA LEU A 345 13.67 17.82 -8.02
C LEU A 345 14.73 16.82 -8.52
N PHE A 346 15.62 16.41 -7.63
CA PHE A 346 16.32 15.12 -7.73
C PHE A 346 15.48 14.03 -7.07
#